data_AF-A0A2W6BHQ4-F1
#
_entry.id   AF-A0A2W6BHQ4-F1
#
_cell.length_a   1.000
_cell.length_b   1.000
_cell.length_c   1.000
_cell.angle_alpha   90.00
_cell.angle_beta   90.00
_cell.angle_gamma   90.00
#
_symmetry.space_group_name_H-M   'P 1'
#
loop_
_entity.id
_entity.type
_entity.pdbx_description
1 polymer ?
#
loop_
_entity_poly.entity_id
_entity_poly.type
_entity_poly.pdbx_seq_one_letter_code
_entity_poly.pdbx_strand_id
1 'polypeptide(L)'
;MSDLLAIVGTADVDDELLAEIERRRPDRVTVLVEQDQSDWAVDESSAGNALRNRLAVLLHAIEQRTGAVVVGLAGDPEQLLGWRFDRVVSARAPIAARSRSPIPV
;
A
#
# COMPACT_ATOMS: atom_id res chain seq x y z
N MET A 1 3.67 -0.44 20.91
CA MET A 1 2.94 0.35 19.91
C MET A 1 3.81 0.41 18.68
N SER A 2 3.46 -0.38 17.66
CA SER A 2 4.18 -0.48 16.39
C SER A 2 3.33 0.11 15.27
N ASP A 3 3.84 1.16 14.63
CA ASP A 3 3.25 1.77 13.45
C ASP A 3 3.88 1.15 12.18
N LEU A 4 3.04 0.64 11.28
CA LEU A 4 3.48 -0.01 10.04
C LEU A 4 2.87 0.68 8.83
N LEU A 5 3.71 0.93 7.82
CA LEU A 5 3.26 1.38 6.49
C LEU A 5 3.12 0.18 5.56
N ALA A 6 1.94 -0.02 5.00
CA ALA A 6 1.65 -1.02 3.98
C ALA A 6 1.52 -0.34 2.61
N ILE A 7 2.37 -0.74 1.68
CA ILE A 7 2.37 -0.24 0.30
C ILE A 7 1.56 -1.22 -0.56
N VAL A 8 0.43 -0.75 -1.08
CA VAL A 8 -0.53 -1.52 -1.85
C VAL A 8 -0.28 -1.30 -3.33
N GLY A 9 0.14 -2.35 -4.00
CA GLY A 9 0.31 -2.38 -5.45
C GLY A 9 -0.89 -3.00 -6.17
N THR A 10 -0.63 -3.94 -7.07
CA THR A 10 -1.63 -4.63 -7.88
C THR A 10 -2.42 -5.68 -7.08
N ALA A 11 -3.61 -6.07 -7.58
CA ALA A 11 -4.56 -6.91 -6.84
C ALA A 11 -4.09 -8.36 -6.61
N ASP A 12 -3.21 -8.85 -7.49
CA ASP A 12 -2.66 -10.20 -7.44
C ASP A 12 -1.72 -10.46 -6.25
N VAL A 13 -1.30 -9.40 -5.55
CA VAL A 13 -0.35 -9.48 -4.44
C VAL A 13 -0.94 -9.10 -3.07
N ASP A 14 -2.26 -8.88 -2.99
CA ASP A 14 -2.95 -8.49 -1.75
C ASP A 14 -2.85 -9.55 -0.65
N ASP A 15 -2.98 -10.84 -1.00
CA ASP A 15 -2.88 -11.93 -0.03
C ASP A 15 -1.47 -12.07 0.56
N GLU A 16 -0.43 -11.83 -0.25
CA GLU A 16 0.96 -11.81 0.21
C GLU A 16 1.19 -10.63 1.15
N LEU A 17 0.67 -9.46 0.81
CA LEU A 17 0.73 -8.27 1.66
C LEU A 17 0.07 -8.54 3.01
N LEU A 18 -1.15 -9.08 3.01
CA LEU A 18 -1.88 -9.42 4.23
C LEU A 18 -1.11 -10.42 5.10
N ALA A 19 -0.55 -11.46 4.49
CA ALA A 19 0.28 -12.44 5.20
C ALA A 19 1.51 -11.78 5.83
N GLU A 20 2.16 -10.84 5.13
CA GLU A 20 3.31 -10.12 5.69
C GLU A 20 2.91 -9.18 6.84
N ILE A 21 1.82 -8.44 6.72
CA ILE A 21 1.31 -7.58 7.81
C ILE A 21 0.99 -8.45 9.04
N GLU A 22 0.32 -9.60 8.84
CA GLU A 22 -0.04 -10.53 9.90
C GLU A 22 1.20 -11.07 10.64
N ARG A 23 2.27 -11.43 9.91
CA ARG A 23 3.54 -11.87 10.52
C ARG A 23 4.17 -10.80 11.40
N ARG A 24 3.99 -9.52 11.08
CA ARG A 24 4.61 -8.40 11.80
C ARG A 24 3.84 -7.99 13.06
N ARG A 25 2.55 -8.33 13.15
CA ARG A 25 1.64 -7.98 14.27
C ARG A 25 1.73 -6.49 14.67
N PRO A 26 1.49 -5.55 13.74
CA PRO A 26 1.48 -4.13 14.07
C PRO A 26 0.26 -3.78 14.95
N ASP A 27 0.34 -2.68 15.69
CA ASP A 27 -0.80 -2.13 16.41
C ASP A 27 -1.62 -1.19 15.50
N ARG A 28 -0.92 -0.49 14.59
CA ARG A 28 -1.50 0.49 13.67
C ARG A 28 -0.93 0.32 12.28
N VAL A 29 -1.79 0.43 11.28
CA VAL A 29 -1.42 0.32 9.87
C VAL A 29 -1.82 1.59 9.13
N THR A 30 -0.87 2.19 8.42
CA THR A 30 -1.14 3.22 7.39
C THR A 30 -0.97 2.57 6.03
N VAL A 31 -1.86 2.87 5.10
CA VAL A 31 -1.86 2.29 3.76
C VAL A 31 -1.45 3.35 2.74
N LEU A 32 -0.49 3.04 1.88
CA LEU A 32 -0.09 3.85 0.73
C LEU A 32 -0.48 3.11 -0.55
N VAL A 33 -1.25 3.75 -1.42
CA VAL A 33 -1.67 3.20 -2.71
C VAL A 33 -0.61 3.53 -3.76
N GLU A 34 0.17 2.53 -4.17
CA GLU A 34 1.19 2.67 -5.22
C GLU A 34 0.54 2.47 -6.59
N GLN A 35 -0.05 3.55 -7.12
CA GLN A 35 -0.61 3.61 -8.47
C GLN A 35 -0.21 4.93 -9.12
N ASP A 36 0.04 4.93 -10.43
CA ASP A 36 0.31 6.12 -11.27
C ASP A 36 -0.89 7.11 -11.34
N GLN A 37 -1.95 6.89 -10.57
CA GLN A 37 -3.17 7.69 -10.59
C GLN A 37 -3.37 8.36 -9.23
N SER A 38 -2.74 9.52 -9.03
CA SER A 38 -2.89 10.35 -7.83
C SER A 38 -4.35 10.73 -7.53
N ASP A 39 -5.22 10.70 -8.55
CA ASP A 39 -6.64 11.08 -8.45
C ASP A 39 -7.60 9.89 -8.20
N TRP A 40 -7.10 8.69 -7.88
CA TRP A 40 -7.93 7.49 -7.68
C TRP A 40 -9.08 7.67 -6.69
N ALA A 41 -8.90 8.54 -5.70
CA ALA A 41 -9.90 8.81 -4.67
C ALA A 41 -11.15 9.52 -5.23
N VAL A 42 -10.97 10.33 -6.29
CA VAL A 42 -12.03 11.13 -6.94
C VAL A 42 -12.37 10.64 -8.34
N ASP A 43 -11.64 9.66 -8.87
CA ASP A 43 -11.93 9.06 -10.18
C ASP A 43 -13.29 8.35 -10.17
N GLU A 44 -14.27 8.90 -10.90
CA GLU A 44 -15.61 8.34 -11.04
C GLU A 44 -15.71 7.25 -12.12
N SER A 45 -14.61 6.94 -12.82
CA SER A 45 -14.57 5.84 -13.79
C SER A 45 -14.87 4.49 -13.14
N SER A 46 -15.19 3.49 -13.97
CA SER A 46 -15.32 2.12 -13.51
C SER A 46 -14.04 1.57 -12.87
N ALA A 47 -12.87 2.04 -13.33
CA ALA A 47 -11.57 1.65 -12.79
C ALA A 47 -11.34 2.23 -11.39
N GLY A 48 -11.61 3.53 -11.18
CA GLY A 48 -11.53 4.18 -9.88
C GLY A 48 -12.49 3.56 -8.85
N ASN A 49 -13.72 3.25 -9.27
CA ASN A 49 -14.68 2.53 -8.43
C ASN A 49 -14.21 1.12 -8.05
N ALA A 50 -13.66 0.36 -9.00
CA ALA A 50 -13.12 -0.97 -8.73
C ALA A 50 -11.95 -0.93 -7.74
N LEU A 51 -11.07 0.07 -7.88
CA LEU A 51 -9.96 0.28 -6.96
C LEU A 51 -10.45 0.65 -5.55
N ARG A 52 -11.42 1.57 -5.41
CA ARG A 52 -12.00 1.92 -4.09
C ARG A 52 -12.66 0.72 -3.41
N ASN A 53 -13.42 -0.08 -4.16
CA ASN A 53 -14.03 -1.29 -3.64
C ASN A 53 -12.98 -2.31 -3.17
N ARG A 54 -11.93 -2.51 -3.98
CA ARG A 54 -10.79 -3.36 -3.60
C ARG A 54 -10.12 -2.87 -2.34
N LEU A 55 -9.82 -1.57 -2.24
CA LEU A 55 -9.21 -0.97 -1.05
C LEU A 55 -10.10 -1.16 0.18
N ALA A 56 -11.40 -0.93 0.09
CA ALA A 56 -12.31 -1.16 1.21
C ALA A 56 -12.27 -2.61 1.72
N VAL A 57 -12.23 -3.59 0.81
CA VAL A 57 -12.07 -5.02 1.15
C VAL A 57 -10.72 -5.28 1.81
N LEU A 58 -9.64 -4.72 1.26
CA LEU A 58 -8.29 -4.90 1.78
C LEU A 58 -8.11 -4.29 3.18
N LEU A 59 -8.59 -3.07 3.41
CA LEU A 59 -8.52 -2.40 4.71
C LEU A 59 -9.26 -3.21 5.76
N HIS A 60 -10.47 -3.68 5.43
CA HIS A 60 -11.23 -4.55 6.32
C HIS A 60 -10.50 -5.86 6.61
N ALA A 61 -9.86 -6.47 5.60
CA ALA A 61 -9.09 -7.70 5.79
C ALA A 61 -7.86 -7.49 6.68
N ILE A 62 -7.17 -6.35 6.59
CA ILE A 62 -6.05 -5.99 7.48
C ILE A 62 -6.54 -5.98 8.93
N GLU A 63 -7.61 -5.25 9.22
CA GLU A 63 -8.13 -5.12 10.58
C GLU A 63 -8.60 -6.47 11.13
N GLN A 64 -9.37 -7.24 10.34
CA GLN A 64 -9.92 -8.52 10.78
C GLN A 64 -8.85 -9.59 11.02
N ARG A 65 -7.82 -9.68 10.15
CA ARG A 65 -6.80 -10.73 10.24
C ARG A 65 -5.74 -10.43 11.28
N THR A 66 -5.41 -9.15 11.47
CA THR A 66 -4.27 -8.75 12.30
C THR A 66 -4.67 -8.17 13.64
N GLY A 67 -5.91 -7.69 13.79
CA GLY A 67 -6.37 -6.93 14.95
C GLY A 67 -5.79 -5.52 15.03
N ALA A 68 -4.98 -5.10 14.04
CA ALA A 68 -4.44 -3.75 13.95
C ALA A 68 -5.53 -2.75 13.54
N VAL A 69 -5.38 -1.50 13.95
CA VAL A 69 -6.27 -0.41 13.51
C VAL A 69 -5.68 0.23 12.26
N VAL A 70 -6.48 0.37 11.20
CA VAL A 70 -6.07 1.17 10.04
C VAL A 70 -6.28 2.64 10.37
N VAL A 71 -5.20 3.42 10.35
CA VAL A 71 -5.22 4.83 10.83
C VAL A 71 -5.03 5.88 9.75
N GLY A 72 -4.73 5.45 8.52
CA GLY A 72 -4.52 6.38 7.41
C GLY A 72 -4.46 5.68 6.07
N LEU A 73 -4.83 6.43 5.03
CA LEU A 73 -4.74 6.05 3.64
C LEU A 73 -4.15 7.22 2.86
N ALA A 74 -3.08 6.96 2.11
CA ALA A 74 -2.38 7.94 1.30
C ALA A 74 -2.37 7.49 -0.17
N GLY A 75 -2.60 8.44 -1.07
CA GLY A 75 -2.45 8.25 -2.52
C GLY A 75 -1.10 8.72 -3.04
N ASP A 76 -0.34 9.46 -2.23
CA ASP A 76 0.96 10.02 -2.58
C ASP A 76 1.93 9.90 -1.40
N PRO A 77 3.17 9.40 -1.61
CA PRO A 77 4.22 9.41 -0.60
C PRO A 77 4.47 10.77 0.07
N GLU A 78 4.26 11.88 -0.64
CA GLU A 78 4.43 13.24 -0.09
C GLU A 78 3.48 13.52 1.08
N GLN A 79 2.30 12.89 1.11
CA GLN A 79 1.34 13.00 2.22
C GLN A 79 1.87 12.39 3.52
N LEU A 80 2.87 11.52 3.43
CA LEU A 80 3.49 10.83 4.55
C LEU A 80 4.78 11.52 5.03
N LEU A 81 5.15 12.67 4.45
CA LEU A 81 6.31 13.43 4.91
C LEU A 81 6.14 13.82 6.39
N GLY A 82 7.16 13.53 7.20
CA GLY A 82 7.15 13.77 8.64
C GLY A 82 6.54 12.65 9.48
N TRP A 83 5.93 11.63 8.86
CA TRP A 83 5.50 10.42 9.55
C TRP A 83 6.70 9.51 9.87
N ARG A 84 6.62 8.77 10.97
CA ARG A 84 7.59 7.74 11.33
C ARG A 84 6.88 6.41 11.42
N PHE A 85 7.41 5.42 10.70
CA PHE A 85 6.93 4.05 10.73
C PHE A 85 8.05 3.16 11.25
N ASP A 86 7.71 2.23 12.15
CA ASP A 86 8.66 1.25 12.65
C ASP A 86 9.02 0.22 11.57
N ARG A 87 8.07 -0.03 10.66
CA ARG A 87 8.20 -1.00 9.57
C ARG A 87 7.48 -0.52 8.32
N VAL A 88 8.03 -0.88 7.17
CA VAL A 88 7.41 -0.71 5.87
C VAL A 88 7.32 -2.08 5.21
N VAL A 89 6.16 -2.42 4.65
CA VAL A 89 5.93 -3.66 3.91
C VAL A 89 5.33 -3.30 2.56
N SER A 90 5.85 -3.91 1.51
CA SER A 90 5.27 -3.88 0.17
C SER A 90 5.11 -5.32 -0.27
N ALA A 91 3.99 -5.64 -0.91
CA ALA A 91 3.90 -6.89 -1.62
C ALA A 91 4.96 -6.86 -2.74
N ARG A 92 5.81 -7.88 -2.80
CA ARG A 92 7.02 -7.84 -3.61
C ARG A 92 6.67 -8.04 -5.08
N ALA A 93 6.20 -7.00 -5.77
CA ALA A 93 6.32 -6.98 -7.23
C ALA A 93 7.82 -7.09 -7.57
N PRO A 94 8.25 -7.94 -8.52
CA PRO A 94 9.64 -7.97 -8.91
C PRO A 94 10.01 -6.57 -9.37
N ILE A 95 10.93 -5.95 -8.64
CA ILE A 95 11.55 -4.70 -9.07
C ILE A 95 12.24 -5.04 -10.38
N ALA A 96 11.57 -4.77 -11.50
CA ALA A 96 12.22 -4.67 -12.78
C ALA A 96 13.22 -3.53 -12.59
N ALA A 97 14.47 -3.91 -12.32
CA ALA A 97 15.59 -3.00 -12.23
C ALA A 97 15.52 -2.15 -13.50
N ARG A 98 15.14 -0.88 -13.35
CA ARG A 98 15.28 0.11 -14.41
C ARG A 98 16.76 0.17 -14.71
N SER A 99 17.18 -0.57 -15.73
CA SER A 99 18.49 -0.48 -16.33
C SER A 99 18.65 0.96 -16.78
N ARG A 100 19.42 1.74 -16.02
CA ARG A 100 20.02 2.96 -16.53
C ARG A 100 20.93 2.52 -17.68
N SER A 101 20.48 2.67 -18.92
CA SER A 101 21.38 2.58 -20.07
C SER A 101 22.45 3.67 -19.92
N PRO A 102 23.74 3.34 -20.01
CA PRO A 102 24.79 4.34 -20.13
C PRO A 102 24.66 5.05 -21.48
N ILE A 103 24.75 6.37 -21.44
CA ILE A 103 24.87 7.25 -22.60
C ILE A 103 26.15 6.87 -23.35
N PRO A 104 26.12 6.54 -24.66
CA PRO A 104 27.34 6.43 -25.43
C PRO A 104 27.87 7.83 -25.76
N VAL A 105 29.16 8.04 -25.44
CA VAL A 105 30.01 9.14 -25.95
C VAL A 105 30.42 8.86 -27.38
#